data_AF-A0A3D4VN05-F1
#
_entry.id   AF-A0A3D4VN05-F1
#
_cell.length_a   1.000
_cell.length_b   1.000
_cell.length_c   1.000
_cell.angle_alpha   90.00
_cell.angle_beta   90.00
_cell.angle_gamma   90.00
#
_symmetry.space_group_name_H-M   'P 1'
#
loop_
_entity.id
_entity.type
_entity.pdbx_description
1 polymer ?
#
loop_
_entity_poly.entity_id
_entity_poly.type
_entity_poly.pdbx_seq_one_letter_code
_entity_poly.pdbx_strand_id
1 'polypeptide(L)'
;MKIALGQLNIQAGNIDANLESMKQMVMDAKAQGAALIIFPEMAVSGYLLGDKLLQRGFVDRLMDCNEMIKSWSTDIGIIWGNISHNEGAKANRDGRFNRMNSAYFAYQNEWVEKANGSNPGLYHKHCLPDYRFFDDSRIFKSGVEVSLENNQATDHGIVPFIFKHHNETVRIGLEVCEDLWSKDYNIDPTSLYIQKGVDFIINISSSPWTLNKEQSRVKRIQEHVSFHQDKMVPIIYVNAAGMQNNGKNVLVFDGDSTIYGKDGKIQAECPDNFEQYLGVFDLHEQYPQAVQKDKLLNALVHAIREFDKQLLKGKTPWIIGLSGGLDSSVNAALLVLALGKHRVIGYNMASRYNQAKTKSIAAESAERLGIEYHEGSIEALVQSTVDTLKDYDIDAVEGLAFENIQARIRGHLLSSFASYKGGVICNNGNKVECALGYATLYGDTIGALSPLGDCTKMDLFHLAKRLNEVFGSEVISNDLIPTIEDNTIHFGLPPSAELRTNQLDPMKWVYHDWLVQYFTQYPSHHLLEWLEIYASNQWQSLEIAPWIRYYQLDDPKNFVEDIQWFTKAWHFAVFKRIQFPPIVTVSRGSFGYDYRESQLPYVNDQAVEVLIERILAKEKQS
;
A
#
# COMPACT_ATOMS: atom_id res chain seq x y z
N MET A 1 27.98 20.49 -7.78
CA MET A 1 28.10 19.92 -6.40
C MET A 1 27.60 18.49 -6.44
N LYS A 2 28.35 17.52 -5.90
CA LYS A 2 27.92 16.12 -5.83
C LYS A 2 27.06 15.85 -4.60
N ILE A 3 25.90 15.25 -4.80
CA ILE A 3 24.95 14.90 -3.74
C ILE A 3 24.64 13.41 -3.80
N ALA A 4 24.61 12.78 -2.63
CA ALA A 4 24.23 11.39 -2.46
C ALA A 4 22.78 11.27 -1.98
N LEU A 5 21.98 10.49 -2.71
CA LEU A 5 20.62 10.12 -2.34
C LEU A 5 20.68 8.75 -1.65
N GLY A 6 20.56 8.75 -0.32
CA GLY A 6 20.56 7.56 0.51
C GLY A 6 19.18 6.91 0.55
N GLN A 7 18.76 6.27 -0.53
CA GLN A 7 17.49 5.53 -0.60
C GLN A 7 17.57 4.30 0.30
N LEU A 8 17.06 4.43 1.53
CA LEU A 8 17.23 3.46 2.60
C LEU A 8 16.07 2.45 2.63
N ASN A 9 16.36 1.14 2.73
CA ASN A 9 15.35 0.16 3.13
C ASN A 9 15.19 0.23 4.65
N ILE A 10 14.17 0.95 5.12
CA ILE A 10 13.97 1.21 6.54
C ILE A 10 13.30 -0.01 7.19
N GLN A 11 14.00 -0.64 8.12
CA GLN A 11 13.45 -1.70 8.96
C GLN A 11 12.73 -1.07 10.15
N ALA A 12 11.39 -1.01 10.06
CA ALA A 12 10.57 -0.34 11.07
C ALA A 12 10.82 -0.92 12.49
N GLY A 13 11.26 -0.05 13.39
CA GLY A 13 11.52 -0.34 14.79
C GLY A 13 12.88 -0.95 15.08
N ASN A 14 13.71 -1.25 14.06
CA ASN A 14 15.05 -1.81 14.19
C ASN A 14 16.13 -0.72 14.04
N ILE A 15 16.27 0.09 15.09
CA ILE A 15 17.15 1.28 15.12
C ILE A 15 18.58 0.92 14.71
N ASP A 16 19.16 -0.13 15.29
CA ASP A 16 20.57 -0.45 15.08
C ASP A 16 20.85 -0.90 13.64
N ALA A 17 19.95 -1.68 13.03
CA ALA A 17 20.10 -2.07 11.62
C ALA A 17 20.00 -0.87 10.66
N ASN A 18 19.08 0.07 10.93
CA ASN A 18 18.95 1.28 10.13
C ASN A 18 20.20 2.16 10.25
N LEU A 19 20.73 2.34 11.46
CA LEU A 19 21.94 3.12 11.71
C LEU A 19 23.17 2.51 11.04
N GLU A 20 23.32 1.18 11.06
CA GLU A 20 24.42 0.49 10.38
C GLU A 20 24.36 0.72 8.87
N SER A 21 23.18 0.55 8.25
CA SER A 21 22.99 0.85 6.83
C SER A 21 23.27 2.32 6.50
N MET A 22 22.77 3.26 7.30
CA MET A 22 23.03 4.69 7.13
C MET A 22 24.52 4.99 7.22
N LYS A 23 25.21 4.46 8.23
CA LYS A 23 26.65 4.67 8.43
C LYS A 23 27.46 4.13 7.24
N GLN A 24 27.11 2.94 6.74
CA GLN A 24 27.74 2.39 5.55
C GLN A 24 27.53 3.29 4.32
N MET A 25 26.30 3.75 4.08
CA MET A 25 26.01 4.67 2.98
C MET A 25 26.74 6.01 3.10
N VAL A 26 26.92 6.53 4.32
CA VAL A 26 27.74 7.73 4.57
C VAL A 26 29.20 7.48 4.17
N MET A 27 29.78 6.34 4.56
CA MET A 27 31.16 5.98 4.19
C MET A 27 31.32 5.86 2.67
N ASP A 28 30.37 5.20 2.01
CA ASP A 28 30.39 4.99 0.56
C ASP A 28 30.18 6.32 -0.22
N ALA A 29 29.34 7.21 0.29
CA ALA A 29 29.15 8.54 -0.29
C ALA A 29 30.40 9.42 -0.19
N LYS A 30 31.11 9.38 0.96
CA LYS A 30 32.41 10.04 1.12
C LYS A 30 33.44 9.50 0.13
N ALA A 31 33.52 8.19 -0.02
CA ALA A 31 34.43 7.54 -0.97
C ALA A 31 34.17 7.96 -2.43
N GLN A 32 32.91 8.29 -2.77
CA GLN A 32 32.50 8.80 -4.08
C GLN A 32 32.62 10.34 -4.22
N GLY A 33 33.09 11.02 -3.17
CA GLY A 33 33.30 12.47 -3.18
C GLY A 33 32.02 13.30 -3.11
N ALA A 34 30.95 12.78 -2.50
CA ALA A 34 29.74 13.54 -2.26
C ALA A 34 29.98 14.63 -1.19
N ALA A 35 29.47 15.83 -1.43
CA ALA A 35 29.51 16.93 -0.46
C ALA A 35 28.40 16.81 0.61
N LEU A 36 27.30 16.15 0.24
CA LEU A 36 26.08 16.02 1.03
C LEU A 36 25.48 14.64 0.79
N ILE A 37 25.03 13.96 1.85
CA ILE A 37 24.18 12.77 1.78
C ILE A 37 22.83 13.06 2.46
N ILE A 38 21.77 12.61 1.82
CA ILE A 38 20.38 12.85 2.24
C ILE A 38 19.71 11.51 2.49
N PHE A 39 19.06 11.37 3.64
CA PHE A 39 18.29 10.19 4.04
C PHE A 39 16.80 10.50 4.17
N PRO A 40 15.92 9.48 4.08
CA PRO A 40 14.48 9.66 4.10
C PRO A 40 13.92 10.21 5.43
N GLU A 41 12.63 10.56 5.41
CA GLU A 41 11.83 10.83 6.61
C GLU A 41 11.87 9.63 7.56
N MET A 42 12.04 9.89 8.87
CA MET A 42 12.08 8.86 9.92
C MET A 42 13.06 7.70 9.63
N ALA A 43 14.18 7.97 8.93
CA ALA A 43 15.19 6.99 8.53
C ALA A 43 15.74 6.12 9.67
N VAL A 44 15.79 6.66 10.90
CA VAL A 44 16.32 5.93 12.07
C VAL A 44 15.34 4.88 12.59
N SER A 45 14.06 5.22 12.67
CA SER A 45 13.07 4.41 13.37
C SER A 45 12.11 3.66 12.46
N GLY A 46 11.86 4.15 11.25
CA GLY A 46 10.66 3.82 10.50
C GLY A 46 9.50 4.74 10.86
N TYR A 47 8.55 4.82 9.95
CA TYR A 47 7.46 5.77 9.99
C TYR A 47 6.19 5.13 10.59
N LEU A 48 5.86 3.92 10.16
CA LEU A 48 4.65 3.21 10.59
C LEU A 48 4.90 2.38 11.85
N LEU A 49 4.92 3.06 13.01
CA LEU A 49 5.24 2.44 14.31
C LEU A 49 4.08 2.46 15.31
N GLY A 50 2.98 3.14 14.99
CA GLY A 50 1.82 3.31 15.87
C GLY A 50 2.23 3.80 17.26
N ASP A 51 1.66 3.19 18.30
CA ASP A 51 1.84 3.61 19.69
C ASP A 51 3.26 3.37 20.23
N LYS A 52 4.16 2.69 19.49
CA LYS A 52 5.58 2.58 19.89
C LYS A 52 6.24 3.95 19.99
N LEU A 53 5.82 4.91 19.15
CA LEU A 53 6.28 6.32 19.20
C LEU A 53 5.77 7.08 20.44
N LEU A 54 4.83 6.52 21.20
CA LEU A 54 4.32 7.12 22.44
C LEU A 54 5.14 6.67 23.67
N GLN A 55 6.07 5.73 23.50
CA GLN A 55 6.91 5.22 24.58
C GLN A 55 8.12 6.14 24.78
N ARG A 56 8.21 6.78 25.96
CA ARG A 56 9.26 7.77 26.26
C ARG A 56 10.67 7.22 26.06
N GLY A 57 10.99 6.05 26.62
CA GLY A 57 12.32 5.45 26.48
C GLY A 57 12.69 5.09 25.02
N PHE A 58 11.70 4.78 24.18
CA PHE A 58 11.96 4.58 22.75
C PHE A 58 12.30 5.90 22.06
N VAL A 59 11.58 6.99 22.38
CA VAL A 59 11.87 8.32 21.85
C VAL A 59 13.21 8.86 22.34
N ASP A 60 13.55 8.67 23.63
CA ASP A 60 14.85 9.07 24.17
C ASP A 60 16.00 8.37 23.43
N ARG A 61 15.87 7.06 23.16
CA ARG A 61 16.85 6.34 22.32
C ARG A 61 16.98 6.93 20.92
N LEU A 62 15.87 7.34 20.30
CA LEU A 62 15.90 7.99 18.99
C LEU A 62 16.57 9.36 19.04
N MET A 63 16.36 10.12 20.11
CA MET A 63 17.04 11.39 20.36
C MET A 63 18.57 11.20 20.44
N ASP A 64 19.04 10.19 21.19
CA ASP A 64 20.47 9.87 21.30
C ASP A 64 21.12 9.57 19.93
N CYS A 65 20.35 8.95 19.02
CA CYS A 65 20.83 8.61 17.68
C CYS A 65 21.16 9.86 16.85
N ASN A 66 20.52 11.00 17.11
CA ASN A 66 20.78 12.24 16.36
C ASN A 66 22.20 12.77 16.63
N GLU A 67 22.65 12.72 17.88
CA GLU A 67 24.03 13.10 18.24
C GLU A 67 25.06 12.13 17.64
N MET A 68 24.72 10.84 17.60
CA MET A 68 25.57 9.85 16.96
C MET A 68 25.69 10.07 15.44
N ILE A 69 24.59 10.34 14.73
CA ILE A 69 24.63 10.61 13.27
C ILE A 69 25.38 11.90 12.99
N LYS A 70 25.20 12.95 13.82
CA LYS A 70 25.99 14.19 13.73
C LYS A 70 27.49 13.90 13.76
N SER A 71 27.94 12.96 14.61
CA SER A 71 29.37 12.59 14.69
C SER A 71 29.95 12.01 13.40
N TRP A 72 29.12 11.53 12.47
CA TRP A 72 29.57 11.00 11.18
C TRP A 72 29.81 12.09 10.12
N SER A 73 29.39 13.33 10.40
CA SER A 73 29.35 14.46 9.45
C SER A 73 30.66 15.26 9.32
N THR A 74 31.80 14.74 9.77
CA THR A 74 33.08 15.49 9.87
C THR A 74 33.50 16.19 8.56
N ASP A 75 33.31 15.52 7.43
CA ASP A 75 33.78 15.92 6.10
C ASP A 75 32.68 15.74 5.02
N ILE A 76 31.43 15.50 5.43
CA ILE A 76 30.26 15.43 4.55
C ILE A 76 29.04 16.02 5.26
N GLY A 77 28.23 16.80 4.55
CA GLY A 77 26.92 17.19 5.07
C GLY A 77 26.01 15.98 5.18
N ILE A 78 25.24 15.85 6.26
CA ILE A 78 24.27 14.76 6.44
C ILE A 78 22.92 15.35 6.76
N ILE A 79 21.91 15.01 5.96
CA ILE A 79 20.50 15.31 6.21
C ILE A 79 19.76 14.00 6.48
N TRP A 80 18.96 13.92 7.54
CA TRP A 80 18.18 12.72 7.86
C TRP A 80 16.88 13.05 8.59
N GLY A 81 15.88 12.17 8.44
CA GLY A 81 14.64 12.25 9.20
C GLY A 81 14.71 11.45 10.50
N ASN A 82 14.26 12.05 11.60
CA ASN A 82 14.07 11.38 12.88
C ASN A 82 13.10 12.18 13.77
N ILE A 83 12.82 11.66 14.96
CA ILE A 83 12.02 12.36 15.95
C ILE A 83 12.82 13.45 16.66
N SER A 84 12.12 14.52 17.05
CA SER A 84 12.59 15.48 18.04
C SER A 84 11.61 15.62 19.21
N HIS A 85 12.14 15.98 20.38
CA HIS A 85 11.39 16.28 21.60
C HIS A 85 12.00 17.53 22.26
N ASN A 86 11.17 18.40 22.83
CA ASN A 86 11.60 19.56 23.62
C ASN A 86 11.11 19.45 25.07
N GLU A 87 12.03 19.31 26.01
CA GLU A 87 11.71 19.30 27.44
C GLU A 87 11.19 20.68 27.88
N GLY A 88 10.01 20.71 28.50
CA GLY A 88 9.36 21.95 28.95
C GLY A 88 8.41 22.58 27.94
N ALA A 89 8.40 22.15 26.67
CA ALA A 89 7.32 22.50 25.74
C ALA A 89 6.01 21.79 26.13
N LYS A 90 4.87 22.34 25.71
CA LYS A 90 3.55 21.78 26.02
C LYS A 90 3.46 20.32 25.58
N ALA A 91 2.69 19.51 26.28
CA ALA A 91 2.36 18.14 25.89
C ALA A 91 1.65 18.08 24.51
N ASN A 92 1.67 16.91 23.86
CA ASN A 92 0.82 16.63 22.69
C ASN A 92 -0.66 16.58 23.08
N ARG A 93 -1.55 16.50 22.09
CA ARG A 93 -3.02 16.53 22.25
C ARG A 93 -3.55 15.41 23.17
N ASP A 94 -2.79 14.34 23.35
CA ASP A 94 -3.09 13.22 24.24
C ASP A 94 -2.56 13.38 25.68
N GLY A 95 -1.98 14.54 26.02
CA GLY A 95 -1.41 14.84 27.33
C GLY A 95 -0.02 14.23 27.57
N ARG A 96 0.56 13.50 26.61
CA ARG A 96 1.91 12.93 26.72
C ARG A 96 2.96 13.94 26.27
N PHE A 97 4.24 13.65 26.56
CA PHE A 97 5.38 14.49 26.15
C PHE A 97 5.31 14.86 24.66
N ASN A 98 5.79 16.05 24.26
CA ASN A 98 5.71 16.45 22.85
C ASN A 98 6.63 15.63 21.96
N ARG A 99 6.26 15.49 20.70
CA ARG A 99 7.02 14.76 19.70
C ARG A 99 6.83 15.47 18.38
N MET A 100 7.89 15.64 17.61
CA MET A 100 7.80 16.21 16.27
C MET A 100 8.50 15.28 15.29
N ASN A 101 7.91 15.12 14.12
CA ASN A 101 8.59 14.52 12.98
C ASN A 101 9.52 15.58 12.37
N SER A 102 10.81 15.28 12.32
CA SER A 102 11.85 16.26 12.10
C SER A 102 12.88 15.84 11.07
N ALA A 103 13.41 16.83 10.37
CA ALA A 103 14.62 16.67 9.59
C ALA A 103 15.78 17.34 10.33
N TYR A 104 16.91 16.65 10.35
CA TYR A 104 18.16 17.11 10.95
C TYR A 104 19.20 17.38 9.87
N PHE A 105 20.09 18.35 10.12
CA PHE A 105 21.19 18.70 9.22
C PHE A 105 22.47 19.00 10.01
N ALA A 106 23.50 18.18 9.79
CA ALA A 106 24.82 18.33 10.39
C ALA A 106 25.94 18.41 9.36
N TYR A 107 27.01 19.13 9.70
CA TYR A 107 28.26 19.18 8.95
C TYR A 107 29.40 19.57 9.89
N GLN A 108 30.59 18.99 9.70
CA GLN A 108 31.76 19.20 10.56
C GLN A 108 31.51 18.87 12.02
N ASN A 109 30.66 17.88 12.30
CA ASN A 109 30.21 17.51 13.64
C ASN A 109 29.42 18.62 14.37
N GLU A 110 28.94 19.62 13.64
CA GLU A 110 28.14 20.73 14.14
C GLU A 110 26.76 20.76 13.46
N TRP A 111 25.79 21.39 14.13
CA TRP A 111 24.47 21.62 13.57
C TRP A 111 24.54 22.76 12.54
N VAL A 112 23.96 22.56 11.34
CA VAL A 112 24.02 23.58 10.29
C VAL A 112 23.11 24.76 10.64
N GLU A 113 23.66 25.97 10.63
CA GLU A 113 22.95 27.21 10.96
C GLU A 113 21.83 27.54 9.96
N LYS A 114 20.74 28.11 10.48
CA LYS A 114 19.71 28.76 9.66
C LYS A 114 20.03 30.24 9.48
N ALA A 115 19.51 30.85 8.41
CA ALA A 115 19.76 32.26 8.08
C ALA A 115 19.40 33.26 9.20
N ASN A 116 18.49 32.90 10.11
CA ASN A 116 18.06 33.71 11.26
C ASN A 116 18.62 33.22 12.60
N GLY A 117 19.46 32.18 12.61
CA GLY A 117 20.00 31.55 13.82
C GLY A 117 19.00 30.73 14.65
N SER A 118 17.77 30.48 14.15
CA SER A 118 16.79 29.69 14.90
C SER A 118 17.02 28.18 14.72
N ASN A 119 16.94 27.43 15.82
CA ASN A 119 17.04 25.96 15.88
C ASN A 119 18.07 25.37 14.90
N PRO A 120 19.39 25.61 15.12
CA PRO A 120 20.44 25.09 14.25
C PRO A 120 20.28 23.59 14.00
N GLY A 121 20.44 23.19 12.75
CA GLY A 121 20.37 21.80 12.31
C GLY A 121 19.00 21.14 12.38
N LEU A 122 17.91 21.84 12.74
CA LEU A 122 16.61 21.21 13.00
C LEU A 122 15.48 21.86 12.23
N TYR A 123 14.70 21.03 11.52
CA TYR A 123 13.44 21.37 10.89
C TYR A 123 12.32 20.48 11.43
N HIS A 124 11.12 21.02 11.62
CA HIS A 124 9.92 20.27 12.00
C HIS A 124 8.97 20.23 10.80
N LYS A 125 8.40 19.06 10.51
CA LYS A 125 7.36 18.89 9.48
C LYS A 125 6.18 19.83 9.76
N HIS A 126 5.73 20.60 8.78
CA HIS A 126 4.64 21.57 8.97
C HIS A 126 3.28 21.01 8.57
N CYS A 127 3.24 20.21 7.50
CA CYS A 127 2.04 19.55 7.00
C CYS A 127 1.98 18.12 7.55
N LEU A 128 1.05 17.84 8.47
CA LEU A 128 0.84 16.50 9.03
C LEU A 128 -0.33 15.81 8.30
N PRO A 129 -0.10 14.73 7.53
CA PRO A 129 -1.17 14.00 6.88
C PRO A 129 -2.03 13.23 7.91
N ASP A 130 -3.34 13.42 7.85
CA ASP A 130 -4.36 12.76 8.69
C ASP A 130 -5.46 12.13 7.82
N TYR A 131 -5.08 11.54 6.69
CA TYR A 131 -5.99 10.88 5.75
C TYR A 131 -5.44 9.50 5.37
N ARG A 132 -6.32 8.63 4.86
CA ARG A 132 -5.93 7.26 4.49
C ARG A 132 -5.27 6.56 5.69
N PHE A 133 -4.14 5.89 5.47
CA PHE A 133 -3.36 5.20 6.50
C PHE A 133 -2.47 6.13 7.35
N PHE A 134 -2.53 7.45 7.16
CA PHE A 134 -1.78 8.42 7.97
C PHE A 134 -2.62 8.91 9.17
N ASP A 135 -1.96 9.11 10.31
CA ASP A 135 -2.51 9.67 11.56
C ASP A 135 -1.44 10.54 12.25
N ASP A 136 -0.75 11.40 11.50
CA ASP A 136 0.42 12.09 12.03
C ASP A 136 0.07 12.95 13.24
N SER A 137 -1.09 13.64 13.24
CA SER A 137 -1.46 14.51 14.36
C SER A 137 -1.87 13.78 15.64
N ARG A 138 -2.08 12.47 15.56
CA ARG A 138 -2.20 11.60 16.75
C ARG A 138 -0.86 11.49 17.46
N ILE A 139 0.25 11.47 16.71
CA ILE A 139 1.58 11.15 17.23
C ILE A 139 2.43 12.41 17.42
N PHE A 140 2.36 13.35 16.49
CA PHE A 140 3.27 14.49 16.34
C PHE A 140 2.57 15.84 16.49
N LYS A 141 3.35 16.86 16.87
CA LYS A 141 3.05 18.28 16.65
C LYS A 141 3.67 18.75 15.35
N SER A 142 2.91 19.58 14.64
CA SER A 142 3.39 20.28 13.45
C SER A 142 4.34 21.43 13.81
N GLY A 143 5.19 21.84 12.85
CA GLY A 143 5.98 23.06 12.94
C GLY A 143 5.13 24.32 13.12
N VAL A 144 3.88 24.31 12.62
CA VAL A 144 2.89 25.36 12.85
C VAL A 144 2.52 25.45 14.33
N GLU A 145 2.15 24.32 14.94
CA GLU A 145 1.82 24.26 16.38
C GLU A 145 3.00 24.67 17.25
N VAL A 146 4.21 24.18 16.94
CA VAL A 146 5.44 24.58 17.66
C VAL A 146 5.66 26.09 17.59
N SER A 147 5.47 26.71 16.42
CA SER A 147 5.65 28.16 16.27
C SER A 147 4.61 28.94 17.07
N LEU A 148 3.34 28.55 17.00
CA LEU A 148 2.26 29.20 17.75
C LEU A 148 2.43 29.07 19.27
N GLU A 149 2.88 27.92 19.77
CA GLU A 149 3.14 27.71 21.20
C GLU A 149 4.24 28.61 21.75
N ASN A 150 5.17 29.05 20.89
CA ASN A 150 6.26 29.97 21.23
C ASN A 150 5.95 31.43 20.90
N ASN A 151 4.69 31.77 20.55
CA ASN A 151 4.26 33.10 20.11
C ASN A 151 5.03 33.62 18.87
N GLN A 152 5.33 32.72 17.93
CA GLN A 152 6.02 33.03 16.69
C GLN A 152 5.08 32.92 15.48
N ALA A 153 5.46 33.53 14.35
CA ALA A 153 4.75 33.36 13.09
C ALA A 153 4.75 31.89 12.65
N THR A 154 3.69 31.45 11.97
CA THR A 154 3.53 30.04 11.57
C THR A 154 4.62 29.53 10.62
N ASP A 155 5.31 30.42 9.94
CA ASP A 155 6.44 30.13 9.04
C ASP A 155 7.82 30.35 9.68
N HIS A 156 7.88 30.58 11.01
CA HIS A 156 9.14 30.88 11.72
C HIS A 156 10.19 29.76 11.58
N GLY A 157 9.75 28.51 11.49
CA GLY A 157 10.62 27.34 11.30
C GLY A 157 11.14 27.16 9.86
N ILE A 158 10.51 27.82 8.89
CA ILE A 158 10.76 27.67 7.45
C ILE A 158 11.79 28.72 7.03
N VAL A 159 13.06 28.44 7.29
CA VAL A 159 14.17 29.35 7.04
C VAL A 159 15.31 28.59 6.36
N PRO A 160 15.97 29.18 5.34
CA PRO A 160 17.08 28.51 4.65
C PRO A 160 18.20 28.10 5.60
N PHE A 161 18.67 26.87 5.46
CA PHE A 161 19.93 26.43 6.03
C PHE A 161 21.10 26.98 5.23
N ILE A 162 22.16 27.42 5.90
CA ILE A 162 23.35 28.00 5.28
C ILE A 162 24.46 26.95 5.27
N PHE A 163 24.54 26.17 4.19
CA PHE A 163 25.55 25.12 4.03
C PHE A 163 26.81 25.69 3.38
N LYS A 164 27.92 25.68 4.11
CA LYS A 164 29.22 26.16 3.63
C LYS A 164 30.13 24.97 3.38
N HIS A 165 30.37 24.65 2.12
CA HIS A 165 31.23 23.53 1.72
C HIS A 165 32.36 24.05 0.83
N HIS A 166 33.60 23.91 1.30
CA HIS A 166 34.78 24.57 0.73
C HIS A 166 34.57 26.10 0.58
N ASN A 167 34.62 26.62 -0.65
CA ASN A 167 34.45 28.05 -0.95
C ASN A 167 33.03 28.40 -1.43
N GLU A 168 32.10 27.43 -1.40
CA GLU A 168 30.72 27.60 -1.84
C GLU A 168 29.81 27.74 -0.62
N THR A 169 28.86 28.69 -0.69
CA THR A 169 27.77 28.82 0.28
C THR A 169 26.47 28.54 -0.46
N VAL A 170 25.72 27.55 0.01
CA VAL A 170 24.45 27.12 -0.55
C VAL A 170 23.34 27.30 0.47
N ARG A 171 22.22 27.87 0.04
CA ARG A 171 21.01 28.10 0.81
C ARG A 171 20.03 26.96 0.55
N ILE A 172 19.86 26.07 1.51
CA ILE A 172 19.05 24.85 1.34
C ILE A 172 17.70 25.03 2.03
N GLY A 173 16.62 24.81 1.28
CA GLY A 173 15.28 24.57 1.84
C GLY A 173 15.13 23.11 2.23
N LEU A 174 14.49 22.82 3.37
CA LEU A 174 14.31 21.46 3.85
C LEU A 174 12.83 21.22 4.18
N GLU A 175 12.28 20.17 3.59
CA GLU A 175 10.90 19.74 3.73
C GLU A 175 10.83 18.29 4.17
N VAL A 176 9.73 17.92 4.83
CA VAL A 176 9.44 16.52 5.18
C VAL A 176 8.15 16.08 4.51
N CYS A 177 8.28 15.19 3.53
CA CYS A 177 7.23 14.49 2.81
C CYS A 177 6.05 15.38 2.40
N GLU A 178 4.98 15.35 3.18
CA GLU A 178 3.70 16.04 2.97
C GLU A 178 3.85 17.56 2.81
N ASP A 179 4.94 18.16 3.31
CA ASP A 179 5.26 19.58 3.09
C ASP A 179 5.29 19.95 1.58
N LEU A 180 5.68 19.02 0.70
CA LEU A 180 5.63 19.21 -0.76
C LEU A 180 4.20 19.24 -1.30
N TRP A 181 3.23 18.66 -0.59
CA TRP A 181 1.82 18.46 -0.96
C TRP A 181 0.89 19.47 -0.28
N SER A 182 1.44 20.63 0.09
CA SER A 182 0.83 21.72 0.88
C SER A 182 -0.45 22.38 0.36
N LYS A 183 -0.99 21.99 -0.81
CA LYS A 183 -2.10 22.71 -1.47
C LYS A 183 -3.33 22.89 -0.57
N ASP A 184 -3.67 21.85 0.19
CA ASP A 184 -4.86 21.83 1.05
C ASP A 184 -4.52 22.16 2.51
N TYR A 185 -3.32 22.68 2.79
CA TYR A 185 -2.87 23.13 4.10
C TYR A 185 -2.85 24.66 4.20
N ASN A 186 -2.90 25.18 5.41
CA ASN A 186 -2.83 26.63 5.68
C ASN A 186 -1.41 27.21 5.57
N ILE A 187 -0.43 26.39 5.16
CA ILE A 187 0.97 26.77 5.03
C ILE A 187 1.57 26.07 3.83
N ASP A 188 2.40 26.79 3.07
CA ASP A 188 3.07 26.26 1.89
C ASP A 188 4.60 26.40 2.03
N PRO A 189 5.28 25.37 2.59
CA PRO A 189 6.72 25.39 2.78
C PRO A 189 7.51 25.62 1.49
N THR A 190 7.10 25.01 0.38
CA THR A 190 7.77 25.15 -0.93
C THR A 190 7.76 26.60 -1.39
N SER A 191 6.59 27.24 -1.39
CA SER A 191 6.45 28.66 -1.72
C SER A 191 7.29 29.56 -0.83
N LEU A 192 7.30 29.30 0.47
CA LEU A 192 8.00 30.11 1.46
C LEU A 192 9.53 29.99 1.32
N TYR A 193 10.05 28.81 1.02
CA TYR A 193 11.48 28.63 0.73
C TYR A 193 11.90 29.35 -0.54
N ILE A 194 11.13 29.26 -1.62
CA ILE A 194 11.39 29.98 -2.88
C ILE A 194 11.42 31.50 -2.62
N GLN A 195 10.46 32.04 -1.87
CA GLN A 195 10.44 33.46 -1.50
C GLN A 195 11.65 33.88 -0.65
N LYS A 196 12.18 32.98 0.18
CA LYS A 196 13.36 33.21 1.02
C LYS A 196 14.69 32.97 0.26
N GLY A 197 14.62 32.72 -1.05
CA GLY A 197 15.78 32.65 -1.94
C GLY A 197 16.70 31.48 -1.63
N VAL A 198 16.16 30.27 -1.56
CA VAL A 198 16.96 29.03 -1.53
C VAL A 198 17.51 28.72 -2.92
N ASP A 199 18.64 28.00 -2.98
CA ASP A 199 19.22 27.53 -4.24
C ASP A 199 18.52 26.26 -4.74
N PHE A 200 18.05 25.42 -3.82
CA PHE A 200 17.20 24.26 -4.07
C PHE A 200 16.48 23.82 -2.79
N ILE A 201 15.48 22.97 -2.94
CA ILE A 201 14.72 22.38 -1.84
C ILE A 201 15.02 20.89 -1.78
N ILE A 202 15.27 20.37 -0.58
CA ILE A 202 15.36 18.95 -0.29
C ILE A 202 14.07 18.53 0.39
N ASN A 203 13.40 17.51 -0.15
CA ASN A 203 12.26 16.87 0.49
C ASN A 203 12.63 15.43 0.88
N ILE A 204 12.65 15.15 2.18
CA ILE A 204 12.87 13.80 2.70
C ILE A 204 11.52 13.12 2.95
N SER A 205 11.35 11.89 2.48
CA SER A 205 10.02 11.26 2.35
C SER A 205 9.97 9.83 2.85
N SER A 206 8.89 9.46 3.53
CA SER A 206 8.43 8.08 3.68
C SER A 206 7.09 7.98 2.95
N SER A 207 7.12 8.07 1.63
CA SER A 207 5.95 8.06 0.76
C SER A 207 5.67 6.64 0.23
N PRO A 208 4.64 5.95 0.72
CA PRO A 208 4.34 4.60 0.26
C PRO A 208 3.91 4.60 -1.20
N TRP A 209 4.27 3.53 -1.90
CA TRP A 209 3.86 3.29 -3.26
C TRP A 209 2.44 2.74 -3.32
N THR A 210 1.70 3.25 -4.31
CA THR A 210 0.47 2.66 -4.84
C THR A 210 0.58 2.71 -6.36
N LEU A 211 -0.25 1.99 -7.10
CA LEU A 211 -0.27 2.02 -8.56
C LEU A 211 -0.32 3.46 -9.07
N ASN A 212 0.58 3.79 -10.01
CA ASN A 212 0.77 5.11 -10.61
C ASN A 212 1.22 6.24 -9.64
N LYS A 213 1.79 5.91 -8.49
CA LYS A 213 2.27 6.91 -7.51
C LYS A 213 3.39 7.77 -8.08
N GLU A 214 4.27 7.20 -8.88
CA GLU A 214 5.36 7.91 -9.59
C GLU A 214 4.81 9.06 -10.47
N GLN A 215 3.73 8.81 -11.21
CA GLN A 215 3.05 9.83 -12.01
C GLN A 215 2.45 10.94 -11.14
N SER A 216 1.95 10.59 -9.95
CA SER A 216 1.43 11.57 -8.99
C SER A 216 2.54 12.48 -8.44
N ARG A 217 3.75 11.96 -8.20
CA ARG A 217 4.92 12.76 -7.80
C ARG A 217 5.30 13.75 -8.90
N VAL A 218 5.44 13.29 -10.14
CA VAL A 218 5.75 14.16 -11.29
C VAL A 218 4.68 15.23 -11.46
N LYS A 219 3.39 14.87 -11.38
CA LYS A 219 2.29 15.83 -11.46
C LYS A 219 2.42 16.93 -10.40
N ARG A 220 2.76 16.58 -9.16
CA ARG A 220 2.91 17.56 -8.09
C ARG A 220 4.08 18.53 -8.33
N ILE A 221 5.20 18.03 -8.85
CA ILE A 221 6.33 18.89 -9.24
C ILE A 221 5.90 19.85 -10.36
N GLN A 222 5.15 19.37 -11.36
CA GLN A 222 4.66 20.21 -12.45
C GLN A 222 3.67 21.28 -11.99
N GLU A 223 2.84 21.01 -10.98
CA GLU A 223 1.99 22.02 -10.35
C GLU A 223 2.82 23.16 -9.73
N HIS A 224 3.90 22.82 -9.02
CA HIS A 224 4.83 23.82 -8.45
C HIS A 224 5.56 24.62 -9.52
N VAL A 225 6.05 23.96 -10.58
CA VAL A 225 6.67 24.65 -11.74
C VAL A 225 5.68 25.64 -12.36
N SER A 226 4.43 25.23 -12.58
CA SER A 226 3.41 26.10 -13.16
C SER A 226 3.07 27.29 -12.25
N PHE A 227 3.07 27.09 -10.94
CA PHE A 227 2.71 28.13 -9.97
C PHE A 227 3.86 29.14 -9.75
N HIS A 228 5.11 28.66 -9.68
CA HIS A 228 6.28 29.48 -9.39
C HIS A 228 6.99 30.04 -10.62
N GLN A 229 6.75 29.45 -11.79
CA GLN A 229 7.30 29.91 -13.08
C GLN A 229 8.84 30.05 -13.03
N ASP A 230 9.36 31.20 -13.43
CA ASP A 230 10.79 31.51 -13.50
C ASP A 230 11.49 31.55 -12.13
N LYS A 231 10.71 31.61 -11.04
CA LYS A 231 11.22 31.57 -9.65
C LYS A 231 11.40 30.15 -9.12
N MET A 232 10.96 29.14 -9.85
CA MET A 232 11.10 27.75 -9.42
C MET A 232 12.57 27.38 -9.23
N VAL A 233 12.83 26.61 -8.17
CA VAL A 233 14.16 26.07 -7.84
C VAL A 233 14.16 24.55 -8.01
N PRO A 234 15.32 23.90 -8.21
CA PRO A 234 15.41 22.45 -8.21
C PRO A 234 14.87 21.83 -6.91
N ILE A 235 14.29 20.63 -7.04
CA ILE A 235 13.80 19.83 -5.91
C ILE A 235 14.55 18.50 -5.89
N ILE A 236 15.16 18.18 -4.76
CA ILE A 236 15.81 16.89 -4.50
C ILE A 236 14.90 16.09 -3.57
N TYR A 237 14.31 15.04 -4.10
CA TYR A 237 13.36 14.17 -3.41
C TYR A 237 14.04 12.86 -3.01
N VAL A 238 14.12 12.56 -1.71
CA VAL A 238 14.70 11.30 -1.22
C VAL A 238 13.66 10.53 -0.43
N ASN A 239 13.33 9.35 -0.91
CA ASN A 239 12.27 8.53 -0.37
C ASN A 239 12.79 7.22 0.21
N ALA A 240 12.08 6.71 1.21
CA ALA A 240 12.31 5.37 1.74
C ALA A 240 12.10 4.30 0.66
N ALA A 241 12.76 3.17 0.84
CA ALA A 241 12.52 1.93 0.11
C ALA A 241 12.11 0.82 1.10
N GLY A 242 11.73 -0.34 0.59
CA GLY A 242 11.40 -1.51 1.42
C GLY A 242 9.91 -1.65 1.72
N MET A 243 9.61 -2.13 2.93
CA MET A 243 8.25 -2.39 3.41
C MET A 243 8.10 -1.99 4.86
N GLN A 244 6.96 -1.37 5.20
CA GLN A 244 6.49 -1.17 6.57
C GLN A 244 5.00 -1.53 6.66
N ASN A 245 4.44 -1.61 7.86
CA ASN A 245 3.03 -1.95 8.02
C ASN A 245 2.40 -1.25 9.24
N ASN A 246 1.08 -1.11 9.23
CA ASN A 246 0.29 -0.58 10.36
C ASN A 246 -0.64 -1.66 10.96
N GLY A 247 -0.27 -2.93 10.82
CA GLY A 247 -1.04 -4.08 11.28
C GLY A 247 -2.15 -4.54 10.33
N LYS A 248 -2.88 -3.64 9.67
CA LYS A 248 -3.91 -4.03 8.67
C LYS A 248 -3.46 -3.87 7.22
N ASN A 249 -2.60 -2.90 6.96
CA ASN A 249 -2.04 -2.66 5.64
C ASN A 249 -0.53 -2.90 5.68
N VAL A 250 -0.05 -3.68 4.73
CA VAL A 250 1.37 -3.87 4.40
C VAL A 250 1.68 -2.96 3.22
N LEU A 251 2.56 -1.98 3.44
CA LEU A 251 2.84 -0.89 2.54
C LEU A 251 4.28 -1.02 2.04
N VAL A 252 4.46 -0.96 0.73
CA VAL A 252 5.80 -0.93 0.13
C VAL A 252 6.19 0.50 -0.22
N PHE A 253 7.49 0.76 -0.17
CA PHE A 253 8.09 2.03 -0.52
C PHE A 253 9.03 1.74 -1.68
N ASP A 254 8.80 2.39 -2.80
CA ASP A 254 9.49 2.11 -4.06
C ASP A 254 10.89 2.70 -4.12
N GLY A 255 11.26 3.56 -3.17
CA GLY A 255 12.40 4.43 -3.37
C GLY A 255 12.00 5.51 -4.36
N ASP A 256 12.50 5.43 -5.59
CA ASP A 256 12.25 6.44 -6.64
C ASP A 256 12.79 7.83 -6.20
N SER A 257 13.93 7.83 -5.50
CA SER A 257 14.59 9.06 -5.08
C SER A 257 15.09 9.82 -6.31
N THR A 258 14.67 11.08 -6.46
CA THR A 258 14.71 11.80 -7.73
C THR A 258 15.18 13.24 -7.57
N ILE A 259 15.99 13.72 -8.52
CA ILE A 259 16.40 15.12 -8.64
C ILE A 259 15.60 15.75 -9.79
N TYR A 260 14.77 16.73 -9.47
CA TYR A 260 14.01 17.53 -10.44
C TYR A 260 14.71 18.86 -10.67
N GLY A 261 14.90 19.22 -11.94
CA GLY A 261 15.37 20.53 -12.33
C GLY A 261 14.30 21.62 -12.12
N LYS A 262 14.68 22.88 -12.33
CA LYS A 262 13.77 24.04 -12.23
C LYS A 262 12.57 24.00 -13.18
N ASP A 263 12.67 23.24 -14.27
CA ASP A 263 11.57 23.02 -15.24
C ASP A 263 10.72 21.79 -14.89
N GLY A 264 10.99 21.16 -13.73
CA GLY A 264 10.32 19.96 -13.26
C GLY A 264 10.69 18.68 -14.01
N LYS A 265 11.69 18.72 -14.91
CA LYS A 265 12.19 17.50 -15.55
C LYS A 265 13.12 16.76 -14.61
N ILE A 266 13.08 15.43 -14.72
CA ILE A 266 13.99 14.54 -13.99
C ILE A 266 15.40 14.70 -14.54
N GLN A 267 16.34 15.12 -13.68
CA GLN A 267 17.76 15.23 -13.97
C GLN A 267 18.50 13.93 -13.62
N ALA A 268 18.11 13.29 -12.51
CA ALA A 268 18.62 12.00 -12.06
C ALA A 268 17.57 11.29 -11.22
N GLU A 269 17.61 9.97 -11.19
CA GLU A 269 16.72 9.14 -10.36
C GLU A 269 17.45 7.88 -9.88
N CYS A 270 17.07 7.40 -8.70
CA CYS A 270 17.47 6.10 -8.19
C CYS A 270 16.50 5.02 -8.71
N PRO A 271 16.91 3.74 -8.75
CA PRO A 271 16.01 2.65 -9.11
C PRO A 271 14.76 2.64 -8.22
N ASP A 272 13.62 2.35 -8.83
CA ASP A 272 12.30 2.36 -8.19
C ASP A 272 11.78 0.93 -7.93
N ASN A 273 12.72 0.00 -7.77
CA ASN A 273 12.53 -1.44 -7.59
C ASN A 273 12.28 -1.85 -6.13
N PHE A 274 11.89 -0.90 -5.28
CA PHE A 274 11.61 -1.09 -3.85
C PHE A 274 12.85 -1.45 -3.00
N GLU A 275 14.06 -1.42 -3.57
CA GLU A 275 15.29 -1.80 -2.87
C GLU A 275 16.09 -0.60 -2.34
N GLN A 276 16.96 -0.88 -1.37
CA GLN A 276 17.96 0.08 -0.91
C GLN A 276 18.95 0.39 -2.04
N TYR A 277 19.28 1.68 -2.20
CA TYR A 277 20.22 2.14 -3.21
C TYR A 277 20.95 3.41 -2.76
N LEU A 278 22.21 3.57 -3.17
CA LEU A 278 22.96 4.81 -2.99
C LEU A 278 23.27 5.40 -4.36
N GLY A 279 22.59 6.49 -4.72
CA GLY A 279 22.89 7.25 -5.94
C GLY A 279 23.74 8.47 -5.62
N VAL A 280 24.87 8.67 -6.33
CA VAL A 280 25.70 9.89 -6.20
C VAL A 280 25.68 10.63 -7.53
N PHE A 281 25.16 11.85 -7.53
CA PHE A 281 24.91 12.63 -8.74
C PHE A 281 25.51 14.03 -8.62
N ASP A 282 26.03 14.57 -9.73
CA ASP A 282 26.36 16.00 -9.81
C ASP A 282 25.14 16.81 -10.26
N LEU A 283 24.79 17.86 -9.52
CA LEU A 283 23.65 18.73 -9.82
C LEU A 283 23.76 19.47 -11.17
N HIS A 284 24.93 19.49 -11.80
CA HIS A 284 25.14 20.11 -13.10
C HIS A 284 25.08 19.12 -14.28
N GLU A 285 24.89 17.83 -14.01
CA GLU A 285 24.83 16.77 -15.01
C GLU A 285 23.40 16.25 -15.22
N GLN A 286 23.16 15.66 -16.38
CA GLN A 286 21.92 14.96 -16.73
C GLN A 286 22.21 13.46 -16.84
N TYR A 287 21.39 12.65 -16.19
CA TYR A 287 21.54 11.20 -16.15
C TYR A 287 20.42 10.49 -16.93
N PRO A 288 20.67 9.27 -17.45
CA PRO A 288 19.65 8.48 -18.10
C PRO A 288 18.60 7.99 -17.10
N GLN A 289 17.35 7.93 -17.55
CA GLN A 289 16.23 7.42 -16.77
C GLN A 289 16.11 5.90 -16.93
N ALA A 290 15.79 5.20 -15.86
CA ALA A 290 15.54 3.77 -15.83
C ALA A 290 14.03 3.51 -15.92
N VAL A 291 13.57 2.95 -17.03
CA VAL A 291 12.14 2.57 -17.16
C VAL A 291 11.93 1.19 -16.55
N GLN A 292 11.27 1.14 -15.40
CA GLN A 292 10.86 -0.11 -14.80
C GLN A 292 9.50 -0.57 -15.35
N LYS A 293 9.43 -1.85 -15.74
CA LYS A 293 8.18 -2.53 -16.12
C LYS A 293 7.63 -3.30 -14.91
N ASP A 294 6.33 -3.61 -14.96
CA ASP A 294 5.68 -4.55 -14.04
C ASP A 294 5.70 -4.14 -12.57
N LYS A 295 5.55 -2.84 -12.29
CA LYS A 295 5.54 -2.27 -10.94
C LYS A 295 4.62 -3.01 -9.96
N LEU A 296 3.42 -3.41 -10.37
CA LEU A 296 2.49 -4.16 -9.52
C LEU A 296 3.05 -5.53 -9.10
N LEU A 297 3.59 -6.30 -10.04
CA LEU A 297 4.21 -7.59 -9.74
C LEU A 297 5.41 -7.41 -8.79
N ASN A 298 6.28 -6.44 -9.10
CA ASN A 298 7.46 -6.14 -8.28
C ASN A 298 7.06 -5.72 -6.85
N ALA A 299 6.02 -4.90 -6.71
CA ALA A 299 5.49 -4.48 -5.41
C ALA A 299 5.00 -5.68 -4.58
N LEU A 300 4.20 -6.57 -5.17
CA LEU A 300 3.65 -7.76 -4.49
C LEU A 300 4.77 -8.72 -4.07
N VAL A 301 5.71 -9.03 -4.97
CA VAL A 301 6.85 -9.90 -4.68
C VAL A 301 7.72 -9.31 -3.59
N HIS A 302 8.00 -8.01 -3.65
CA HIS A 302 8.79 -7.31 -2.64
C HIS A 302 8.09 -7.30 -1.27
N ALA A 303 6.78 -7.01 -1.24
CA ALA A 303 5.99 -7.02 -0.01
C ALA A 303 6.02 -8.38 0.69
N ILE A 304 5.79 -9.47 -0.06
CA ILE A 304 5.83 -10.84 0.48
C ILE A 304 7.21 -11.16 1.07
N ARG A 305 8.27 -10.87 0.30
CA ARG A 305 9.65 -11.19 0.70
C ARG A 305 10.08 -10.41 1.94
N GLU A 306 9.80 -9.12 2.00
CA GLU A 306 10.15 -8.29 3.16
C GLU A 306 9.26 -8.62 4.38
N PHE A 307 7.99 -8.95 4.17
CA PHE A 307 7.11 -9.38 5.28
C PHE A 307 7.65 -10.66 5.94
N ASP A 308 8.01 -11.66 5.11
CA ASP A 308 8.63 -12.90 5.59
C ASP A 308 9.98 -12.65 6.28
N LYS A 309 10.83 -11.80 5.71
CA LYS A 309 12.15 -11.46 6.28
C LYS A 309 12.02 -10.75 7.63
N GLN A 310 11.19 -9.71 7.71
CA GLN A 310 11.09 -8.83 8.87
C GLN A 310 10.27 -9.46 10.01
N LEU A 311 9.18 -10.18 9.68
CA LEU A 311 8.24 -10.69 10.70
C LEU A 311 8.36 -12.21 10.93
N LEU A 312 8.83 -12.96 9.94
CA LEU A 312 8.90 -14.43 9.96
C LEU A 312 10.33 -14.99 9.78
N LYS A 313 11.35 -14.15 10.00
CA LYS A 313 12.79 -14.50 10.00
C LYS A 313 13.35 -15.03 8.67
N GLY A 314 12.64 -14.89 7.55
CA GLY A 314 13.19 -15.23 6.23
C GLY A 314 13.26 -16.72 5.92
N LYS A 315 12.64 -17.60 6.73
CA LYS A 315 12.82 -19.07 6.65
C LYS A 315 11.52 -19.86 6.79
N THR A 316 10.39 -19.19 6.99
CA THR A 316 9.13 -19.83 7.35
C THR A 316 8.50 -20.47 6.09
N PRO A 317 7.98 -21.71 6.17
CA PRO A 317 7.17 -22.30 5.10
C PRO A 317 5.82 -21.60 4.94
N TRP A 318 5.35 -21.45 3.71
CA TRP A 318 4.08 -20.84 3.34
C TRP A 318 3.14 -21.90 2.78
N ILE A 319 2.04 -22.09 3.50
CA ILE A 319 0.98 -23.04 3.19
C ILE A 319 -0.09 -22.33 2.37
N ILE A 320 -0.49 -22.92 1.25
CA ILE A 320 -1.53 -22.38 0.39
C ILE A 320 -2.56 -23.46 0.04
N GLY A 321 -3.84 -23.12 0.18
CA GLY A 321 -4.92 -23.92 -0.40
C GLY A 321 -4.90 -23.72 -1.91
N LEU A 322 -4.51 -24.75 -2.66
CA LEU A 322 -4.38 -24.68 -4.12
C LEU A 322 -5.62 -25.31 -4.76
N SER A 323 -6.64 -24.49 -5.04
CA SER A 323 -7.94 -24.96 -5.52
C SER A 323 -7.97 -25.24 -7.03
N GLY A 324 -6.97 -24.74 -7.78
CA GLY A 324 -6.99 -24.73 -9.24
C GLY A 324 -7.72 -23.52 -9.83
N GLY A 325 -8.21 -22.61 -8.97
CA GLY A 325 -8.73 -21.30 -9.39
C GLY A 325 -7.60 -20.28 -9.60
N LEU A 326 -7.93 -19.18 -10.27
CA LEU A 326 -7.00 -18.10 -10.62
C LEU A 326 -6.24 -17.58 -9.41
N ASP A 327 -6.95 -17.20 -8.36
CA ASP A 327 -6.41 -16.44 -7.22
C ASP A 327 -5.36 -17.26 -6.46
N SER A 328 -5.66 -18.53 -6.20
CA SER A 328 -4.69 -19.45 -5.57
C SER A 328 -3.47 -19.74 -6.45
N SER A 329 -3.65 -19.80 -7.77
CA SER A 329 -2.56 -20.06 -8.72
C SER A 329 -1.63 -18.85 -8.85
N VAL A 330 -2.19 -17.65 -8.92
CA VAL A 330 -1.44 -16.38 -8.89
C VAL A 330 -0.65 -16.26 -7.60
N ASN A 331 -1.28 -16.50 -6.44
CA ASN A 331 -0.58 -16.46 -5.16
C ASN A 331 0.53 -17.50 -5.04
N ALA A 332 0.31 -18.73 -5.50
CA ALA A 332 1.36 -19.76 -5.50
C ALA A 332 2.58 -19.29 -6.30
N ALA A 333 2.37 -18.73 -7.49
CA ALA A 333 3.43 -18.20 -8.33
C ALA A 333 4.13 -16.98 -7.69
N LEU A 334 3.38 -16.04 -7.09
CA LEU A 334 3.94 -14.90 -6.36
C LEU A 334 4.82 -15.34 -5.17
N LEU A 335 4.35 -16.31 -4.38
CA LEU A 335 5.13 -16.86 -3.26
C LEU A 335 6.41 -17.53 -3.76
N VAL A 336 6.36 -18.27 -4.87
CA VAL A 336 7.56 -18.90 -5.44
C VAL A 336 8.56 -17.86 -5.92
N LEU A 337 8.12 -16.78 -6.58
CA LEU A 337 9.01 -15.69 -6.99
C LEU A 337 9.63 -14.97 -5.79
N ALA A 338 8.85 -14.72 -4.74
CA ALA A 338 9.31 -13.98 -3.56
C ALA A 338 10.23 -14.82 -2.65
N LEU A 339 9.91 -16.11 -2.49
CA LEU A 339 10.44 -16.93 -1.40
C LEU A 339 11.22 -18.17 -1.86
N GLY A 340 11.03 -18.59 -3.11
CA GLY A 340 11.56 -19.82 -3.66
C GLY A 340 10.66 -21.03 -3.40
N LYS A 341 10.62 -21.95 -4.37
CA LYS A 341 9.72 -23.11 -4.40
C LYS A 341 9.76 -24.03 -3.18
N HIS A 342 10.92 -24.19 -2.54
CA HIS A 342 11.10 -25.06 -1.38
C HIS A 342 10.39 -24.57 -0.12
N ARG A 343 9.93 -23.32 -0.10
CA ARG A 343 9.18 -22.74 1.02
C ARG A 343 7.69 -22.65 0.76
N VAL A 344 7.20 -23.13 -0.38
CA VAL A 344 5.78 -23.08 -0.74
C VAL A 344 5.23 -24.50 -0.77
N ILE A 345 4.13 -24.73 -0.05
CA ILE A 345 3.48 -26.04 0.04
C ILE A 345 2.00 -25.89 -0.30
N GLY A 346 1.59 -26.50 -1.41
CA GLY A 346 0.21 -26.51 -1.89
C GLY A 346 -0.59 -27.68 -1.33
N TYR A 347 -1.81 -27.42 -0.89
CA TYR A 347 -2.77 -28.45 -0.49
C TYR A 347 -4.07 -28.31 -1.29
N ASN A 348 -4.44 -29.35 -2.05
CA ASN A 348 -5.76 -29.46 -2.65
C ASN A 348 -6.65 -30.32 -1.75
N MET A 349 -7.76 -29.73 -1.28
CA MET A 349 -8.66 -30.32 -0.28
C MET A 349 -10.05 -30.50 -0.90
N ALA A 350 -10.17 -31.54 -1.73
CA ALA A 350 -11.33 -31.74 -2.57
C ALA A 350 -12.57 -32.24 -1.81
N SER A 351 -13.73 -31.74 -2.19
CA SER A 351 -15.04 -32.33 -1.89
C SER A 351 -15.62 -33.02 -3.15
N ARG A 352 -16.82 -33.58 -3.01
CA ARG A 352 -17.59 -34.24 -4.07
C ARG A 352 -18.02 -33.29 -5.20
N TYR A 353 -17.96 -31.98 -4.98
CA TYR A 353 -18.35 -30.96 -5.96
C TYR A 353 -17.20 -30.49 -6.84
N ASN A 354 -15.95 -30.78 -6.46
CA ASN A 354 -14.79 -30.35 -7.24
C ASN A 354 -14.71 -31.07 -8.58
N GLN A 355 -14.56 -30.30 -9.67
CA GLN A 355 -14.45 -30.84 -11.02
C GLN A 355 -13.09 -31.52 -11.24
N ALA A 356 -13.04 -32.52 -12.13
CA ALA A 356 -11.77 -33.15 -12.50
C ALA A 356 -10.79 -32.13 -13.13
N LYS A 357 -11.32 -31.16 -13.89
CA LYS A 357 -10.53 -30.13 -14.58
C LYS A 357 -9.80 -29.20 -13.61
N THR A 358 -10.46 -28.71 -12.56
CA THR A 358 -9.83 -27.84 -11.55
C THR A 358 -8.75 -28.55 -10.75
N LYS A 359 -8.94 -29.84 -10.43
CA LYS A 359 -7.89 -30.68 -9.81
C LYS A 359 -6.66 -30.82 -10.70
N SER A 360 -6.85 -31.07 -11.99
CA SER A 360 -5.74 -31.14 -12.96
C SER A 360 -4.96 -29.82 -13.00
N ILE A 361 -5.67 -28.69 -13.06
CA ILE A 361 -5.04 -27.36 -13.09
C ILE A 361 -4.19 -27.11 -11.83
N ALA A 362 -4.69 -27.48 -10.64
CA ALA A 362 -3.93 -27.33 -9.40
C ALA A 362 -2.64 -28.16 -9.41
N ALA A 363 -2.73 -29.44 -9.81
CA ALA A 363 -1.58 -30.34 -9.87
C ALA A 363 -0.54 -29.88 -10.92
N GLU A 364 -0.99 -29.49 -12.11
CA GLU A 364 -0.12 -28.98 -13.18
C GLU A 364 0.58 -27.68 -12.80
N SER A 365 -0.14 -26.75 -12.15
CA SER A 365 0.44 -25.50 -11.64
C SER A 365 1.53 -25.80 -10.61
N ALA A 366 1.26 -26.69 -9.66
CA ALA A 366 2.23 -27.10 -8.65
C ALA A 366 3.48 -27.78 -9.26
N GLU A 367 3.28 -28.65 -10.25
CA GLU A 367 4.36 -29.32 -10.98
C GLU A 367 5.26 -28.30 -11.70
N ARG A 368 4.67 -27.38 -12.46
CA ARG A 368 5.41 -26.35 -13.22
C ARG A 368 6.13 -25.37 -12.30
N LEU A 369 5.54 -25.02 -11.16
CA LEU A 369 6.19 -24.21 -10.12
C LEU A 369 7.26 -24.99 -9.34
N GLY A 370 7.22 -26.32 -9.37
CA GLY A 370 8.12 -27.20 -8.65
C GLY A 370 7.97 -27.13 -7.12
N ILE A 371 6.75 -26.92 -6.64
CA ILE A 371 6.43 -26.82 -5.21
C ILE A 371 6.01 -28.18 -4.64
N GLU A 372 6.13 -28.35 -3.31
CA GLU A 372 5.54 -29.50 -2.64
C GLU A 372 4.01 -29.42 -2.74
N TYR A 373 3.36 -30.51 -3.13
CA TYR A 373 1.91 -30.54 -3.36
C TYR A 373 1.28 -31.82 -2.82
N HIS A 374 0.15 -31.67 -2.13
CA HIS A 374 -0.60 -32.77 -1.53
C HIS A 374 -2.07 -32.68 -1.92
N GLU A 375 -2.63 -33.84 -2.24
CA GLU A 375 -4.06 -34.00 -2.50
C GLU A 375 -4.73 -34.81 -1.41
N GLY A 376 -5.88 -34.34 -0.94
CA GLY A 376 -6.70 -35.03 0.04
C GLY A 376 -8.18 -34.70 -0.11
N SER A 377 -9.03 -35.50 0.53
CA SER A 377 -10.48 -35.24 0.55
C SER A 377 -10.95 -34.80 1.93
N ILE A 378 -11.87 -33.83 1.95
CA ILE A 378 -12.51 -33.34 3.18
C ILE A 378 -13.81 -34.07 3.51
N GLU A 379 -14.27 -34.99 2.65
CA GLU A 379 -15.61 -35.60 2.75
C GLU A 379 -15.87 -36.27 4.10
N ALA A 380 -14.89 -37.01 4.64
CA ALA A 380 -15.04 -37.66 5.94
C ALA A 380 -15.22 -36.65 7.08
N LEU A 381 -14.50 -35.52 7.05
CA LEU A 381 -14.61 -34.46 8.04
C LEU A 381 -15.91 -33.68 7.90
N VAL A 382 -16.36 -33.44 6.66
CA VAL A 382 -17.65 -32.80 6.37
C VAL A 382 -18.77 -33.68 6.90
N GLN A 383 -18.77 -34.97 6.57
CA GLN A 383 -19.79 -35.92 7.01
C GLN A 383 -19.80 -36.05 8.54
N SER A 384 -18.63 -36.17 9.16
CA SER A 384 -18.50 -36.21 10.62
C SER A 384 -19.06 -34.95 11.28
N THR A 385 -18.84 -33.78 10.69
CA THR A 385 -19.40 -32.50 11.19
C THR A 385 -20.93 -32.50 11.07
N VAL A 386 -21.46 -32.90 9.91
CA VAL A 386 -22.92 -32.99 9.69
C VAL A 386 -23.56 -33.99 10.65
N ASP A 387 -22.95 -35.15 10.86
CA ASP A 387 -23.47 -36.16 11.78
C ASP A 387 -23.43 -35.69 13.23
N THR A 388 -22.38 -34.95 13.64
CA THR A 388 -22.28 -34.36 14.98
C THR A 388 -23.37 -33.32 15.23
N LEU A 389 -23.82 -32.58 14.21
CA LEU A 389 -24.89 -31.58 14.36
C LEU A 389 -26.25 -32.23 14.67
N LYS A 390 -26.45 -33.51 14.36
CA LYS A 390 -27.67 -34.25 14.72
C LYS A 390 -27.81 -34.41 16.24
N ASP A 391 -26.70 -34.49 16.97
CA ASP A 391 -26.69 -34.52 18.44
C ASP A 391 -27.19 -33.20 19.07
N TYR A 392 -27.33 -32.14 18.25
CA TYR A 392 -27.84 -30.83 18.62
C TYR A 392 -29.20 -30.52 17.94
N ASP A 393 -29.99 -31.55 17.62
CA ASP A 393 -31.31 -31.44 16.99
C ASP A 393 -31.31 -30.76 15.61
N ILE A 394 -30.20 -30.86 14.86
CA ILE A 394 -30.09 -30.39 13.47
C ILE A 394 -30.05 -31.60 12.54
N ASP A 395 -31.23 -32.04 12.08
CA ASP A 395 -31.39 -33.27 11.30
C ASP A 395 -30.84 -33.16 9.86
N ALA A 396 -30.79 -31.96 9.29
CA ALA A 396 -30.31 -31.69 7.94
C ALA A 396 -29.58 -30.35 7.84
N VAL A 397 -28.47 -30.33 7.11
CA VAL A 397 -27.70 -29.11 6.80
C VAL A 397 -27.61 -28.96 5.29
N GLU A 398 -28.22 -27.89 4.77
CA GLU A 398 -28.31 -27.63 3.33
C GLU A 398 -27.94 -26.19 2.99
N GLY A 399 -27.79 -25.91 1.69
CA GLY A 399 -27.51 -24.57 1.16
C GLY A 399 -26.24 -23.95 1.74
N LEU A 400 -26.32 -22.65 2.04
CA LEU A 400 -25.17 -21.85 2.50
C LEU A 400 -24.53 -22.39 3.80
N ALA A 401 -25.31 -23.01 4.69
CA ALA A 401 -24.76 -23.60 5.91
C ALA A 401 -23.81 -24.76 5.60
N PHE A 402 -24.19 -25.63 4.67
CA PHE A 402 -23.37 -26.76 4.24
C PHE A 402 -22.14 -26.32 3.44
N GLU A 403 -22.29 -25.33 2.56
CA GLU A 403 -21.17 -24.69 1.84
C GLU A 403 -20.13 -24.12 2.83
N ASN A 404 -20.59 -23.41 3.86
CA ASN A 404 -19.73 -22.84 4.89
C ASN A 404 -19.00 -23.91 5.74
N ILE A 405 -19.62 -25.07 5.99
CA ILE A 405 -18.94 -26.19 6.69
C ILE A 405 -17.74 -26.66 5.88
N GLN A 406 -17.91 -26.87 4.57
CA GLN A 406 -16.81 -27.29 3.69
C GLN A 406 -15.65 -26.28 3.73
N ALA A 407 -15.95 -24.98 3.60
CA ALA A 407 -14.92 -23.95 3.63
C ALA A 407 -14.20 -23.85 4.99
N ARG A 408 -14.92 -23.94 6.12
CA ARG A 408 -14.31 -23.94 7.47
C ARG A 408 -13.43 -25.14 7.73
N ILE A 409 -13.79 -26.32 7.21
CA ILE A 409 -12.95 -27.52 7.33
C ILE A 409 -11.66 -27.36 6.55
N ARG A 410 -11.69 -26.75 5.36
CA ARG A 410 -10.47 -26.41 4.62
C ARG A 410 -9.59 -25.43 5.41
N GLY A 411 -10.19 -24.41 6.02
CA GLY A 411 -9.46 -23.48 6.89
C GLY A 411 -8.82 -24.17 8.10
N HIS A 412 -9.55 -25.09 8.75
CA HIS A 412 -9.06 -25.92 9.84
C HIS A 412 -7.86 -26.79 9.42
N LEU A 413 -7.95 -27.45 8.27
CA LEU A 413 -6.86 -28.28 7.74
C LEU A 413 -5.63 -27.46 7.38
N LEU A 414 -5.79 -26.32 6.70
CA LEU A 414 -4.65 -25.42 6.39
C LEU A 414 -3.94 -24.96 7.67
N SER A 415 -4.71 -24.63 8.71
CA SER A 415 -4.16 -24.29 10.02
C SER A 415 -3.40 -25.44 10.66
N SER A 416 -3.93 -26.66 10.53
CA SER A 416 -3.27 -27.88 11.03
C SER A 416 -1.98 -28.17 10.27
N PHE A 417 -1.97 -28.03 8.94
CA PHE A 417 -0.78 -28.20 8.10
C PHE A 417 0.27 -27.13 8.39
N ALA A 418 -0.13 -25.87 8.54
CA ALA A 418 0.76 -24.79 8.94
C ALA A 418 1.40 -25.07 10.30
N SER A 419 0.63 -25.47 11.30
CA SER A 419 1.17 -25.87 12.61
C SER A 419 2.15 -27.05 12.50
N TYR A 420 1.78 -28.09 11.75
CA TYR A 420 2.63 -29.28 11.56
C TYR A 420 3.95 -28.96 10.85
N LYS A 421 3.91 -28.10 9.83
CA LYS A 421 5.10 -27.69 9.06
C LYS A 421 5.89 -26.55 9.72
N GLY A 422 5.39 -25.97 10.82
CA GLY A 422 5.96 -24.76 11.42
C GLY A 422 5.89 -23.54 10.48
N GLY A 423 4.84 -23.47 9.66
CA GLY A 423 4.62 -22.46 8.63
C GLY A 423 3.48 -21.49 8.93
N VAL A 424 3.17 -20.65 7.94
CA VAL A 424 2.04 -19.72 7.95
C VAL A 424 1.17 -19.90 6.71
N ILE A 425 -0.07 -19.41 6.75
CA ILE A 425 -1.03 -19.55 5.65
C ILE A 425 -1.02 -18.29 4.77
N CYS A 426 -1.00 -18.48 3.44
CA CYS A 426 -1.29 -17.42 2.48
C CYS A 426 -2.80 -17.32 2.24
N ASN A 427 -3.37 -16.13 2.38
CA ASN A 427 -4.77 -15.88 2.05
C ASN A 427 -4.94 -15.62 0.55
N ASN A 428 -5.94 -16.26 -0.07
CA ASN A 428 -6.20 -16.18 -1.50
C ASN A 428 -7.26 -15.17 -1.93
N GLY A 429 -7.89 -14.46 -0.99
CA GLY A 429 -8.98 -13.55 -1.35
C GLY A 429 -8.48 -12.31 -2.08
N ASN A 430 -9.21 -11.92 -3.13
CA ASN A 430 -8.97 -10.68 -3.87
C ASN A 430 -9.77 -9.48 -3.31
N LYS A 431 -9.54 -8.28 -3.84
CA LYS A 431 -10.20 -7.05 -3.36
C LYS A 431 -11.72 -7.07 -3.45
N VAL A 432 -12.27 -7.63 -4.53
CA VAL A 432 -13.73 -7.68 -4.75
C VAL A 432 -14.38 -8.67 -3.80
N GLU A 433 -13.74 -9.82 -3.57
CA GLU A 433 -14.20 -10.81 -2.57
C GLU A 433 -14.15 -10.24 -1.15
N CYS A 434 -13.09 -9.51 -0.82
CA CYS A 434 -12.98 -8.79 0.45
C CYS A 434 -14.11 -7.75 0.59
N ALA A 435 -14.33 -6.94 -0.45
CA ALA A 435 -15.37 -5.91 -0.51
C ALA A 435 -16.78 -6.47 -0.30
N LEU A 436 -17.13 -7.56 -0.98
CA LEU A 436 -18.47 -8.15 -0.92
C LEU A 436 -18.61 -9.21 0.17
N GLY A 437 -17.51 -9.53 0.85
CA GLY A 437 -17.44 -10.62 1.82
C GLY A 437 -17.88 -11.95 1.22
N TYR A 438 -17.58 -12.16 -0.07
CA TYR A 438 -17.84 -13.40 -0.81
C TYR A 438 -16.80 -14.45 -0.42
N ALA A 439 -16.83 -14.79 0.86
CA ALA A 439 -15.84 -15.59 1.56
C ALA A 439 -16.49 -16.16 2.83
N THR A 440 -16.04 -17.33 3.28
CA THR A 440 -16.47 -17.94 4.53
C THR A 440 -15.54 -17.53 5.67
N LEU A 441 -16.07 -16.81 6.66
CA LEU A 441 -15.31 -16.44 7.86
C LEU A 441 -14.76 -17.70 8.55
N TYR A 442 -13.44 -17.69 8.82
CA TYR A 442 -12.66 -18.80 9.37
C TYR A 442 -12.51 -20.01 8.44
N GLY A 443 -12.94 -19.90 7.19
CA GLY A 443 -12.65 -20.84 6.12
C GLY A 443 -11.54 -20.28 5.23
N ASP A 444 -11.94 -19.64 4.13
CA ASP A 444 -11.07 -19.05 3.12
C ASP A 444 -10.54 -17.65 3.49
N THR A 445 -11.08 -17.01 4.55
CA THR A 445 -10.61 -15.68 5.03
C THR A 445 -9.38 -15.73 5.94
N ILE A 446 -8.78 -16.90 6.18
CA ILE A 446 -7.65 -17.04 7.11
C ILE A 446 -6.31 -16.79 6.39
N GLY A 447 -5.29 -16.38 7.15
CA GLY A 447 -3.95 -16.16 6.63
C GLY A 447 -3.06 -15.36 7.59
N ALA A 448 -1.76 -15.37 7.34
CA ALA A 448 -0.82 -14.41 7.93
C ALA A 448 -0.72 -13.12 7.08
N LEU A 449 -0.99 -13.24 5.77
CA LEU A 449 -0.96 -12.15 4.80
C LEU A 449 -1.96 -12.45 3.68
N SER A 450 -2.63 -11.42 3.17
CA SER A 450 -3.38 -11.45 1.91
C SER A 450 -2.66 -10.61 0.86
N PRO A 451 -1.83 -11.23 0.00
CA PRO A 451 -1.12 -10.50 -1.06
C PRO A 451 -2.07 -9.86 -2.08
N LEU A 452 -3.19 -10.52 -2.39
CA LEU A 452 -4.14 -10.07 -3.42
C LEU A 452 -5.32 -9.28 -2.85
N GLY A 453 -5.38 -9.05 -1.54
CA GLY A 453 -6.53 -8.43 -0.88
C GLY A 453 -6.83 -6.99 -1.34
N ASP A 454 -5.90 -6.34 -2.04
CA ASP A 454 -6.09 -5.03 -2.68
C ASP A 454 -5.94 -5.05 -4.21
N CYS A 455 -5.89 -6.25 -4.82
CA CYS A 455 -5.91 -6.46 -6.26
C CYS A 455 -7.32 -6.81 -6.73
N THR A 456 -7.77 -6.16 -7.80
CA THR A 456 -9.01 -6.51 -8.50
C THR A 456 -8.83 -7.76 -9.35
N LYS A 457 -9.92 -8.39 -9.81
CA LYS A 457 -9.85 -9.54 -10.72
C LYS A 457 -9.17 -9.17 -12.04
N MET A 458 -9.33 -7.93 -12.49
CA MET A 458 -8.61 -7.38 -13.64
C MET A 458 -7.10 -7.37 -13.40
N ASP A 459 -6.66 -6.91 -12.23
CA ASP A 459 -5.23 -6.97 -11.85
C ASP A 459 -4.72 -8.42 -11.86
N LEU A 460 -5.52 -9.38 -11.37
CA LEU A 460 -5.17 -10.80 -11.36
C LEU A 460 -5.00 -11.37 -12.77
N PHE A 461 -5.85 -11.00 -13.74
CA PHE A 461 -5.67 -11.44 -15.13
C PHE A 461 -4.38 -10.91 -15.74
N HIS A 462 -4.04 -9.64 -15.47
CA HIS A 462 -2.78 -9.04 -15.90
C HIS A 462 -1.58 -9.73 -15.24
N LEU A 463 -1.65 -9.96 -13.93
CA LEU A 463 -0.62 -10.66 -13.16
C LEU A 463 -0.43 -12.09 -13.67
N ALA A 464 -1.50 -12.83 -13.96
CA ALA A 464 -1.42 -14.20 -14.44
C ALA A 464 -0.66 -14.32 -15.77
N LYS A 465 -0.98 -13.45 -16.74
CA LYS A 465 -0.24 -13.37 -18.00
C LYS A 465 1.23 -13.05 -17.74
N ARG A 466 1.50 -12.07 -16.89
CA ARG A 466 2.86 -11.64 -16.60
C ARG A 466 3.68 -12.70 -15.87
N LEU A 467 3.07 -13.43 -14.94
CA LEU A 467 3.71 -14.54 -14.24
C LEU A 467 4.08 -15.67 -15.20
N ASN A 468 3.19 -16.05 -16.12
CA ASN A 468 3.52 -17.04 -17.15
C ASN A 468 4.73 -16.63 -18.01
N GLU A 469 4.82 -15.35 -18.38
CA GLU A 469 5.99 -14.81 -19.09
C GLU A 469 7.27 -14.87 -18.25
N VAL A 470 7.21 -14.48 -16.97
CA VAL A 470 8.36 -14.48 -16.05
C VAL A 470 8.87 -15.90 -15.80
N PHE A 471 7.98 -16.88 -15.65
CA PHE A 471 8.33 -18.29 -15.49
C PHE A 471 8.68 -18.99 -16.81
N GLY A 472 8.47 -18.34 -17.96
CA GLY A 472 8.67 -18.93 -19.29
C GLY A 472 7.83 -20.18 -19.55
N SER A 473 6.72 -20.36 -18.81
CA SER A 473 5.85 -21.53 -18.87
C SER A 473 4.45 -21.20 -18.33
N GLU A 474 3.47 -22.03 -18.67
CA GLU A 474 2.07 -21.88 -18.23
C GLU A 474 1.90 -22.36 -16.78
N VAL A 475 2.53 -21.67 -15.82
CA VAL A 475 2.37 -21.95 -14.38
C VAL A 475 0.96 -21.63 -13.89
N ILE A 476 0.25 -20.74 -14.57
CA ILE A 476 -1.16 -20.44 -14.38
C ILE A 476 -1.89 -20.79 -15.68
N SER A 477 -2.88 -21.67 -15.59
CA SER A 477 -3.62 -22.16 -16.75
C SER A 477 -4.25 -20.99 -17.53
N ASN A 478 -4.07 -20.98 -18.85
CA ASN A 478 -4.67 -20.00 -19.75
C ASN A 478 -6.21 -20.11 -19.76
N ASP A 479 -6.77 -21.25 -19.40
CA ASP A 479 -8.23 -21.41 -19.25
C ASP A 479 -8.79 -20.50 -18.15
N LEU A 480 -8.00 -20.14 -17.15
CA LEU A 480 -8.39 -19.25 -16.05
C LEU A 480 -8.30 -17.76 -16.42
N ILE A 481 -7.70 -17.43 -17.57
CA ILE A 481 -7.45 -16.07 -18.01
C ILE A 481 -8.42 -15.76 -19.15
N PRO A 482 -9.37 -14.82 -18.98
CA PRO A 482 -10.31 -14.52 -20.05
C PRO A 482 -9.62 -13.79 -21.20
N THR A 483 -10.18 -13.97 -22.40
CA THR A 483 -9.96 -13.05 -23.50
C THR A 483 -11.01 -11.95 -23.44
N ILE A 484 -10.57 -10.70 -23.68
CA ILE A 484 -11.43 -9.53 -23.74
C ILE A 484 -11.31 -8.96 -25.14
N GLU A 485 -12.38 -9.08 -25.92
CA GLU A 485 -12.48 -8.62 -27.31
C GLU A 485 -13.79 -7.85 -27.47
N ASP A 486 -13.75 -6.67 -28.09
CA ASP A 486 -14.93 -5.83 -28.34
C ASP A 486 -15.82 -5.60 -27.10
N ASN A 487 -15.21 -5.39 -25.92
CA ASN A 487 -15.89 -5.25 -24.62
C ASN A 487 -16.77 -6.45 -24.21
N THR A 488 -16.41 -7.64 -24.68
CA THR A 488 -17.00 -8.93 -24.29
C THR A 488 -15.95 -9.77 -23.59
N ILE A 489 -16.33 -10.47 -22.52
CA ILE A 489 -15.45 -11.38 -21.78
C ILE A 489 -15.75 -12.82 -22.20
N HIS A 490 -14.71 -13.56 -22.59
CA HIS A 490 -14.79 -14.98 -22.87
C HIS A 490 -13.91 -15.76 -21.89
N PHE A 491 -14.54 -16.61 -21.07
CA PHE A 491 -13.85 -17.47 -20.11
C PHE A 491 -13.67 -18.88 -20.68
N GLY A 492 -12.45 -19.42 -20.63
CA GLY A 492 -12.20 -20.85 -20.86
C GLY A 492 -12.72 -21.70 -19.69
N LEU A 493 -12.51 -21.21 -18.46
CA LEU A 493 -13.09 -21.71 -17.22
C LEU A 493 -13.53 -20.51 -16.36
N PRO A 494 -14.83 -20.31 -16.14
CA PRO A 494 -15.32 -19.17 -15.37
C PRO A 494 -15.01 -19.28 -13.87
N PRO A 495 -14.84 -18.16 -13.15
CA PRO A 495 -14.64 -18.15 -11.69
C PRO A 495 -15.79 -18.84 -10.92
N SER A 496 -15.42 -19.69 -9.96
CA SER A 496 -16.34 -20.48 -9.14
C SER A 496 -15.69 -20.95 -7.83
N ALA A 497 -16.47 -20.99 -6.75
CA ALA A 497 -16.08 -21.58 -5.46
C ALA A 497 -16.25 -23.12 -5.37
N GLU A 498 -16.92 -23.77 -6.33
CA GLU A 498 -17.18 -25.22 -6.38
C GLU A 498 -17.67 -25.86 -5.06
N LEU A 499 -18.55 -25.18 -4.30
CA LEU A 499 -19.12 -25.69 -3.05
C LEU A 499 -20.45 -26.43 -3.26
N ARG A 500 -21.06 -26.26 -4.44
CA ARG A 500 -22.24 -26.97 -4.92
C ARG A 500 -22.19 -27.16 -6.45
N THR A 501 -23.03 -28.06 -6.97
CA THR A 501 -23.10 -28.38 -8.40
C THR A 501 -23.39 -27.15 -9.27
N ASN A 502 -22.60 -26.94 -10.33
CA ASN A 502 -22.76 -25.87 -11.33
C ASN A 502 -22.76 -24.44 -10.74
N GLN A 503 -22.00 -24.22 -9.65
CA GLN A 503 -21.84 -22.90 -9.06
C GLN A 503 -21.00 -21.97 -9.95
N LEU A 504 -21.40 -20.71 -10.05
CA LEU A 504 -20.61 -19.60 -10.58
C LEU A 504 -20.62 -18.46 -9.58
N ASP A 505 -19.56 -17.64 -9.61
CA ASP A 505 -19.52 -16.43 -8.80
C ASP A 505 -20.53 -15.39 -9.31
N PRO A 506 -21.26 -14.69 -8.43
CA PRO A 506 -22.29 -13.73 -8.83
C PRO A 506 -21.72 -12.39 -9.33
N MET A 507 -20.41 -12.17 -9.16
CA MET A 507 -19.75 -10.92 -9.51
C MET A 507 -19.74 -10.70 -11.03
N LYS A 508 -20.11 -9.48 -11.42
CA LYS A 508 -19.96 -8.96 -12.78
C LYS A 508 -18.57 -8.37 -12.94
N TRP A 509 -17.59 -9.24 -13.20
CA TRP A 509 -16.17 -8.87 -13.34
C TRP A 509 -15.97 -7.70 -14.31
N VAL A 510 -14.94 -6.89 -14.10
CA VAL A 510 -14.73 -5.55 -14.67
C VAL A 510 -15.65 -4.50 -14.07
N TYR A 511 -16.97 -4.71 -14.06
CA TYR A 511 -17.92 -3.73 -13.53
C TYR A 511 -17.87 -3.63 -12.01
N HIS A 512 -17.94 -4.75 -11.29
CA HIS A 512 -17.81 -4.73 -9.83
C HIS A 512 -16.38 -4.40 -9.38
N ASP A 513 -15.36 -4.74 -10.16
CA ASP A 513 -13.98 -4.28 -9.93
C ASP A 513 -13.91 -2.74 -9.93
N TRP A 514 -14.47 -2.11 -10.97
CA TRP A 514 -14.55 -0.66 -11.08
C TRP A 514 -15.40 -0.05 -9.96
N LEU A 515 -16.55 -0.63 -9.63
CA LEU A 515 -17.44 -0.12 -8.59
C LEU A 515 -16.80 -0.17 -7.20
N VAL A 516 -16.09 -1.27 -6.88
CA VAL A 516 -15.30 -1.39 -5.65
C VAL A 516 -14.21 -0.31 -5.61
N GLN A 517 -13.51 -0.07 -6.72
CA GLN A 517 -12.52 1.01 -6.80
C GLN A 517 -13.17 2.38 -6.62
N TYR A 518 -14.28 2.66 -7.31
CA TYR A 518 -15.01 3.94 -7.23
C TYR A 518 -15.43 4.26 -5.78
N PHE A 519 -15.88 3.28 -5.01
CA PHE A 519 -16.26 3.48 -3.60
C PHE A 519 -15.10 3.53 -2.60
N THR A 520 -13.91 3.07 -2.98
CA THR A 520 -12.75 2.98 -2.05
C THR A 520 -11.61 3.93 -2.37
N GLN A 521 -11.42 4.26 -3.64
CA GLN A 521 -10.35 5.11 -4.12
C GLN A 521 -10.45 6.48 -3.46
N TYR A 522 -9.33 7.05 -3.02
CA TYR A 522 -9.29 8.33 -2.32
C TYR A 522 -9.16 9.51 -3.31
N PRO A 523 -10.04 10.53 -3.24
CA PRO A 523 -11.20 10.64 -2.34
C PRO A 523 -12.35 9.69 -2.74
N SER A 524 -12.99 9.05 -1.75
CA SER A 524 -14.02 8.01 -1.98
C SER A 524 -15.33 8.60 -2.46
N HIS A 525 -15.97 7.92 -3.41
CA HIS A 525 -17.32 8.23 -3.86
C HIS A 525 -18.36 7.36 -3.13
N HIS A 526 -19.62 7.77 -3.19
CA HIS A 526 -20.70 7.12 -2.44
C HIS A 526 -21.87 6.70 -3.34
N LEU A 527 -22.73 5.83 -2.80
CA LEU A 527 -23.87 5.26 -3.53
C LEU A 527 -24.78 6.34 -4.14
N LEU A 528 -25.09 7.41 -3.41
CA LEU A 528 -25.94 8.50 -3.90
C LEU A 528 -25.38 9.14 -5.17
N GLU A 529 -24.07 9.42 -5.19
CA GLU A 529 -23.40 9.99 -6.35
C GLU A 529 -23.49 9.04 -7.56
N TRP A 530 -23.28 7.74 -7.35
CA TRP A 530 -23.42 6.75 -8.43
C TRP A 530 -24.84 6.68 -8.98
N LEU A 531 -25.85 6.69 -8.11
CA LEU A 531 -27.26 6.70 -8.51
C LEU A 531 -27.63 7.99 -9.25
N GLU A 532 -27.05 9.14 -8.89
CA GLU A 532 -27.24 10.41 -9.59
C GLU A 532 -26.60 10.40 -10.99
N ILE A 533 -25.38 9.89 -11.10
CA ILE A 533 -24.69 9.68 -12.39
C ILE A 533 -25.51 8.75 -13.28
N TYR A 534 -26.03 7.66 -12.73
CA TYR A 534 -26.88 6.73 -13.48
C TYR A 534 -28.17 7.42 -13.93
N ALA A 535 -28.90 8.02 -12.99
CA ALA A 535 -30.17 8.69 -13.24
C ALA A 535 -30.06 9.87 -14.21
N SER A 536 -28.90 10.52 -14.32
CA SER A 536 -28.65 11.62 -15.25
C SER A 536 -28.10 11.17 -16.61
N ASN A 537 -27.93 9.86 -16.84
CA ASN A 537 -27.28 9.26 -18.02
C ASN A 537 -25.81 9.66 -18.21
N GLN A 538 -25.17 10.28 -17.22
CA GLN A 538 -23.76 10.65 -17.28
C GLN A 538 -22.83 9.42 -17.31
N TRP A 539 -23.32 8.27 -16.83
CA TRP A 539 -22.58 7.00 -16.92
C TRP A 539 -22.16 6.64 -18.35
N GLN A 540 -22.89 7.09 -19.38
CA GLN A 540 -22.63 6.75 -20.78
C GLN A 540 -21.29 7.30 -21.30
N SER A 541 -20.76 8.36 -20.67
CA SER A 541 -19.47 8.96 -21.02
C SER A 541 -18.32 8.43 -20.18
N LEU A 542 -18.58 7.56 -19.21
CA LEU A 542 -17.55 6.94 -18.38
C LEU A 542 -16.93 5.75 -19.09
N GLU A 543 -15.68 5.44 -18.74
CA GLU A 543 -14.96 4.26 -19.26
C GLU A 543 -15.70 2.94 -18.99
N ILE A 544 -16.58 2.91 -17.99
CA ILE A 544 -17.35 1.73 -17.61
C ILE A 544 -18.61 1.49 -18.47
N ALA A 545 -19.00 2.44 -19.33
CA ALA A 545 -20.21 2.36 -20.14
C ALA A 545 -20.35 1.09 -21.00
N PRO A 546 -19.29 0.56 -21.65
CA PRO A 546 -19.39 -0.69 -22.42
C PRO A 546 -19.76 -1.88 -21.54
N TRP A 547 -19.25 -1.93 -20.32
CA TRP A 547 -19.48 -3.03 -19.37
C TRP A 547 -20.86 -2.99 -18.75
N ILE A 548 -21.39 -1.77 -18.52
CA ILE A 548 -22.80 -1.58 -18.17
C ILE A 548 -23.69 -2.23 -19.23
N ARG A 549 -23.45 -1.98 -20.52
CA ARG A 549 -24.23 -2.58 -21.62
C ARG A 549 -24.01 -4.09 -21.74
N TYR A 550 -22.76 -4.56 -21.61
CA TYR A 550 -22.43 -5.99 -21.67
C TYR A 550 -23.24 -6.81 -20.65
N TYR A 551 -23.36 -6.31 -19.42
CA TYR A 551 -24.15 -6.94 -18.36
C TYR A 551 -25.64 -6.55 -18.37
N GLN A 552 -26.12 -5.85 -19.40
CA GLN A 552 -27.50 -5.36 -19.53
C GLN A 552 -27.94 -4.48 -18.35
N LEU A 553 -27.00 -3.76 -17.74
CA LEU A 553 -27.21 -2.79 -16.66
C LEU A 553 -27.55 -1.40 -17.20
N ASP A 554 -27.67 -1.23 -18.52
CA ASP A 554 -28.28 -0.05 -19.13
C ASP A 554 -29.82 -0.11 -19.05
N ASP A 555 -30.38 -1.30 -18.80
CA ASP A 555 -31.74 -1.47 -18.34
C ASP A 555 -31.88 -1.03 -16.87
N PRO A 556 -32.75 -0.04 -16.56
CA PRO A 556 -32.92 0.50 -15.21
C PRO A 556 -33.25 -0.55 -14.14
N LYS A 557 -34.03 -1.58 -14.48
CA LYS A 557 -34.44 -2.61 -13.53
C LYS A 557 -33.26 -3.51 -13.17
N ASN A 558 -32.52 -4.00 -14.17
CA ASN A 558 -31.32 -4.80 -13.96
C ASN A 558 -30.26 -4.03 -13.16
N PHE A 559 -30.07 -2.74 -13.44
CA PHE A 559 -29.17 -1.87 -12.68
C PHE A 559 -29.56 -1.78 -11.21
N VAL A 560 -30.84 -1.51 -10.93
CA VAL A 560 -31.34 -1.38 -9.56
C VAL A 560 -31.19 -2.69 -8.79
N GLU A 561 -31.54 -3.82 -9.40
CA GLU A 561 -31.37 -5.15 -8.78
C GLU A 561 -29.91 -5.43 -8.44
N ASP A 562 -28.98 -5.13 -9.36
CA ASP A 562 -27.54 -5.32 -9.14
C ASP A 562 -26.98 -4.42 -8.04
N ILE A 563 -27.26 -3.11 -8.08
CA ILE A 563 -26.70 -2.17 -7.11
C ILE A 563 -27.27 -2.40 -5.69
N GLN A 564 -28.52 -2.84 -5.58
CA GLN A 564 -29.11 -3.26 -4.30
C GLN A 564 -28.43 -4.52 -3.76
N TRP A 565 -28.19 -5.53 -4.60
CA TRP A 565 -27.42 -6.72 -4.21
C TRP A 565 -26.01 -6.34 -3.76
N PHE A 566 -25.32 -5.54 -4.55
CA PHE A 566 -23.93 -5.12 -4.30
C PHE A 566 -23.82 -4.39 -2.97
N THR A 567 -24.66 -3.36 -2.76
CA THR A 567 -24.61 -2.52 -1.55
C THR A 567 -25.00 -3.32 -0.32
N LYS A 568 -25.98 -4.22 -0.41
CA LYS A 568 -26.33 -5.13 0.67
C LYS A 568 -25.13 -6.01 1.04
N ALA A 569 -24.52 -6.68 0.06
CA ALA A 569 -23.35 -7.53 0.29
C ALA A 569 -22.17 -6.76 0.90
N TRP A 570 -21.88 -5.56 0.37
CA TRP A 570 -20.85 -4.65 0.87
C TRP A 570 -21.00 -4.34 2.37
N HIS A 571 -22.20 -3.94 2.80
CA HIS A 571 -22.47 -3.57 4.19
C HIS A 571 -22.43 -4.78 5.12
N PHE A 572 -23.01 -5.92 4.70
CA PHE A 572 -22.96 -7.14 5.49
C PHE A 572 -21.54 -7.70 5.64
N ALA A 573 -20.61 -7.36 4.76
CA ALA A 573 -19.26 -7.90 4.75
C ALA A 573 -18.28 -7.20 5.71
N VAL A 574 -18.62 -6.06 6.32
CA VAL A 574 -17.70 -5.27 7.19
C VAL A 574 -17.08 -6.13 8.30
N PHE A 575 -17.88 -6.97 8.98
CA PHE A 575 -17.36 -7.82 10.07
C PHE A 575 -16.35 -8.87 9.59
N LYS A 576 -16.42 -9.29 8.32
CA LYS A 576 -15.43 -10.17 7.69
C LYS A 576 -14.19 -9.39 7.31
N ARG A 577 -14.33 -8.21 6.70
CA ARG A 577 -13.20 -7.32 6.33
C ARG A 577 -12.33 -6.94 7.53
N ILE A 578 -12.96 -6.63 8.67
CA ILE A 578 -12.23 -6.33 9.91
C ILE A 578 -11.41 -7.52 10.41
N GLN A 579 -11.82 -8.75 10.12
CA GLN A 579 -11.12 -9.97 10.51
C GLN A 579 -10.21 -10.53 9.41
N PHE A 580 -10.19 -9.90 8.24
CA PHE A 580 -9.28 -10.27 7.16
C PHE A 580 -7.82 -10.08 7.62
N PRO A 581 -6.90 -10.95 7.18
CA PRO A 581 -5.48 -10.81 7.46
C PRO A 581 -4.94 -9.50 6.88
N PRO A 582 -3.73 -9.07 7.30
CA PRO A 582 -3.08 -7.90 6.74
C PRO A 582 -3.04 -7.96 5.21
N ILE A 583 -3.39 -6.86 4.54
CA ILE A 583 -3.49 -6.76 3.08
C ILE A 583 -2.27 -6.02 2.54
N VAL A 584 -1.66 -6.54 1.46
CA VAL A 584 -0.66 -5.76 0.71
C VAL A 584 -1.37 -4.65 -0.06
N THR A 585 -1.08 -3.40 0.29
CA THR A 585 -1.72 -2.23 -0.31
C THR A 585 -1.03 -1.87 -1.63
N VAL A 586 -1.81 -1.83 -2.70
CA VAL A 586 -1.35 -1.45 -4.05
C VAL A 586 -2.21 -0.35 -4.67
N SER A 587 -3.33 0.02 -4.06
CA SER A 587 -4.27 1.03 -4.53
C SER A 587 -4.44 2.18 -3.55
N ARG A 588 -5.14 3.25 -3.98
CA ARG A 588 -5.49 4.38 -3.13
C ARG A 588 -6.77 4.18 -2.31
N GLY A 589 -6.98 2.99 -1.74
CA GLY A 589 -8.23 2.63 -1.10
C GLY A 589 -8.26 1.18 -0.64
N SER A 590 -7.18 0.72 -0.03
CA SER A 590 -7.10 -0.65 0.50
C SER A 590 -7.96 -0.79 1.76
N PHE A 591 -8.60 -1.93 1.97
CA PHE A 591 -9.33 -2.16 3.22
C PHE A 591 -8.38 -2.18 4.42
N GLY A 592 -8.78 -1.59 5.54
CA GLY A 592 -7.97 -1.54 6.76
C GLY A 592 -7.88 -0.12 7.35
N TYR A 593 -6.67 0.36 7.56
CA TYR A 593 -6.42 1.74 7.97
C TYR A 593 -6.42 2.71 6.80
N ASP A 594 -6.24 2.23 5.57
CA ASP A 594 -6.31 3.05 4.35
C ASP A 594 -7.77 3.46 4.00
N TYR A 595 -8.67 2.49 3.93
CA TYR A 595 -10.13 2.68 3.92
C TYR A 595 -10.71 2.21 5.27
N ARG A 596 -11.01 3.17 6.15
CA ARG A 596 -11.45 2.92 7.53
C ARG A 596 -12.96 2.75 7.62
N GLU A 597 -13.38 1.65 8.22
CA GLU A 597 -14.79 1.31 8.37
C GLU A 597 -15.15 1.00 9.82
N SER A 598 -16.41 1.28 10.16
CA SER A 598 -17.04 0.85 11.41
C SER A 598 -18.11 -0.20 11.12
N GLN A 599 -18.36 -1.12 12.06
CA GLN A 599 -19.48 -2.05 11.96
C GLN A 599 -20.78 -1.29 12.25
N LEU A 600 -21.43 -0.80 11.20
CA LEU A 600 -22.66 -0.03 11.27
C LEU A 600 -23.84 -0.87 10.75
N PRO A 601 -25.07 -0.63 11.26
CA PRO A 601 -26.26 -1.25 10.68
C PRO A 601 -26.49 -0.73 9.26
N TYR A 602 -26.98 -1.60 8.37
CA TYR A 602 -27.50 -1.18 7.07
C TYR A 602 -28.85 -0.49 7.27
N VAL A 603 -28.94 0.79 6.93
CA VAL A 603 -30.16 1.60 7.06
C VAL A 603 -30.62 1.99 5.66
N ASN A 604 -31.92 1.83 5.39
CA ASN A 604 -32.53 2.36 4.17
C ASN A 604 -32.51 3.89 4.22
N ASP A 605 -31.80 4.50 3.28
CA ASP A 605 -31.74 5.95 3.11
C ASP A 605 -32.88 6.40 2.17
N GLN A 606 -33.71 7.32 2.63
CA GLN A 606 -34.82 7.87 1.86
C GLN A 606 -34.34 8.52 0.54
N ALA A 607 -33.16 9.15 0.53
CA ALA A 607 -32.60 9.74 -0.68
C ALA A 607 -32.22 8.67 -1.71
N VAL A 608 -31.74 7.51 -1.25
CA VAL A 608 -31.47 6.34 -2.11
C VAL A 608 -32.78 5.81 -2.71
N GLU A 609 -33.84 5.67 -1.90
CA GLU A 609 -35.15 5.20 -2.37
C GLU A 609 -35.73 6.12 -3.45
N VAL A 610 -35.72 7.44 -3.24
CA VAL A 610 -36.20 8.43 -4.23
C VAL A 610 -35.41 8.35 -5.54
N LEU A 611 -34.08 8.18 -5.47
CA LEU A 611 -33.25 8.04 -6.67
C LEU A 611 -33.55 6.74 -7.43
N ILE A 612 -33.74 5.63 -6.72
CA ILE A 612 -34.14 4.35 -7.30
C ILE A 612 -35.50 4.47 -7.99
N GLU A 613 -36.50 5.07 -7.33
CA GLU A 613 -37.81 5.31 -7.94
C GLU A 613 -37.71 6.16 -9.22
N ARG A 614 -36.85 7.20 -9.20
CA ARG A 614 -36.60 8.04 -10.37
C ARG A 614 -35.96 7.27 -11.53
N ILE A 615 -35.03 6.37 -11.22
CA ILE A 615 -34.38 5.50 -12.22
C ILE A 615 -35.40 4.57 -12.86
N LEU A 616 -36.23 3.89 -12.05
CA LEU A 616 -37.27 2.98 -12.53
C LEU A 616 -38.42 3.71 -13.26
N ALA A 617 -38.71 4.96 -12.91
CA ALA A 617 -39.74 5.74 -13.59
C ALA A 617 -39.38 6.09 -15.04
N LYS A 618 -38.08 6.22 -15.36
CA LYS A 618 -37.62 6.49 -16.74
C LYS A 618 -37.88 5.34 -17.70
N GLU A 619 -37.88 4.10 -17.20
CA GLU A 619 -38.27 2.90 -17.95
C GLU A 619 -39.70 2.99 -18.50
N LYS A 620 -40.60 3.70 -17.81
CA LYS A 620 -42.01 3.84 -18.21
C LYS A 620 -42.26 4.90 -19.30
N GLN A 621 -41.25 5.69 -19.65
CA GLN A 621 -41.36 6.80 -20.62
C GLN A 621 -40.62 6.54 -21.94
N SER A 622 -39.73 5.53 -21.98
CA SER A 622 -39.09 4.98 -23.18
C SER A 622 -39.88 3.79 -23.71
#